data_AF-A0A965MTM2-F1
#
_entry.id   AF-A0A965MTM2-F1
#
_cell.length_a   1.000
_cell.length_b   1.000
_cell.length_c   1.000
_cell.angle_alpha   90.00
_cell.angle_beta   90.00
_cell.angle_gamma   90.00
#
_symmetry.space_group_name_H-M   'P 1'
#
loop_
_entity.id
_entity.type
_entity.pdbx_description
1 polymer ?
#
loop_
_entity_poly.entity_id
_entity_poly.type
_entity_poly.pdbx_seq_one_letter_code
_entity_poly.pdbx_strand_id
1 'polypeptide(L)' 'MATYKKWTDVELDFIRNNLKVLADGELASKLSSMTGENISQAMVRRQRRKLGIKKAKGRPPKNKVVENNEGSDIVNI' A
#
# COMPACT_ATOMS: atom_id res chain seq x y z
N MET A 1 -27.24 0.90 1.77
CA MET A 1 -26.24 1.81 1.14
C MET A 1 -24.86 1.27 1.50
N ALA A 2 -23.97 0.99 0.55
CA ALA A 2 -22.62 0.57 0.89
C ALA A 2 -21.82 1.79 1.39
N THR A 3 -21.30 1.72 2.62
CA THR A 3 -20.45 2.78 3.19
C THR A 3 -19.07 2.67 2.56
N TYR A 4 -18.72 3.62 1.70
CA TYR A 4 -17.39 3.67 1.09
C TYR A 4 -16.41 4.37 2.01
N LYS A 5 -15.20 3.80 2.17
CA LYS A 5 -14.09 4.45 2.85
C LYS A 5 -13.81 5.81 2.20
N LYS A 6 -13.68 6.84 3.03
CA LYS A 6 -13.11 8.14 2.63
C LYS A 6 -11.60 8.02 2.70
N TRP A 7 -10.93 8.29 1.60
CA TRP A 7 -9.48 8.23 1.52
C TRP A 7 -8.89 9.57 1.92
N THR A 8 -7.89 9.56 2.79
CA THR A 8 -7.11 10.75 3.13
C THR A 8 -5.97 10.93 2.13
N ASP A 9 -5.46 12.15 1.98
CA ASP A 9 -4.36 12.43 1.05
C ASP A 9 -3.10 11.61 1.40
N VAL A 10 -2.84 11.42 2.69
CA VAL A 10 -1.73 10.58 3.19
C VAL A 10 -1.85 9.14 2.70
N GLU A 11 -3.05 8.56 2.73
CA GLU A 11 -3.28 7.19 2.24
C GLU A 11 -3.12 7.11 0.71
N LEU A 12 -3.57 8.14 -0.01
CA LEU A 12 -3.43 8.20 -1.47
C LEU A 12 -1.97 8.28 -1.89
N ASP A 13 -1.17 9.08 -1.18
CA ASP A 13 0.26 9.22 -1.42
C ASP A 13 1.02 7.96 -1.04
N PHE A 14 0.63 7.30 0.05
CA PHE A 14 1.17 5.99 0.40
C PHE A 14 0.95 4.97 -0.72
N ILE A 15 -0.25 4.91 -1.28
CA ILE A 15 -0.55 4.04 -2.42
C ILE A 15 0.32 4.42 -3.63
N ARG A 16 0.40 5.71 -4.01
CA ARG A 16 1.21 6.15 -5.15
C ARG A 16 2.67 5.75 -5.03
N ASN A 17 3.27 5.99 -3.88
CA ASN A 17 4.71 5.83 -3.67
C ASN A 17 5.10 4.34 -3.58
N ASN A 18 4.24 3.50 -3.01
CA ASN A 18 4.57 2.11 -2.73
C ASN A 18 4.12 1.12 -3.82
N LEU A 19 3.33 1.52 -4.81
CA LEU A 19 2.78 0.61 -5.83
C LEU A 19 3.81 -0.09 -6.74
N LYS A 20 5.02 0.46 -6.84
CA LYS A 20 6.13 -0.18 -7.56
C LYS A 20 6.71 -1.35 -6.76
N VAL A 21 6.72 -1.21 -5.43
CA VAL A 21 7.42 -2.10 -4.49
C VAL A 21 6.47 -3.05 -3.77
N LEU A 22 5.18 -2.72 -3.65
CA LEU A 22 4.19 -3.52 -2.94
C LEU A 22 3.01 -3.89 -3.85
N ALA A 23 2.48 -5.10 -3.67
CA ALA A 23 1.24 -5.51 -4.30
C ALA A 23 0.04 -4.89 -3.59
N ASP A 24 -1.10 -4.76 -4.29
CA ASP A 24 -2.36 -4.26 -3.71
C ASP A 24 -2.75 -4.96 -2.38
N GLY A 25 -2.37 -6.24 -2.20
CA GLY A 25 -2.64 -6.98 -0.96
C GLY A 25 -1.75 -6.54 0.20
N GLU A 26 -0.45 -6.36 -0.05
CA GLU A 26 0.50 -5.89 0.96
C GLU A 26 0.22 -4.43 1.35
N LEU A 27 -0.15 -3.60 0.36
CA LEU A 27 -0.62 -2.24 0.60
C LEU A 27 -1.84 -2.22 1.52
N ALA A 28 -2.80 -3.10 1.27
CA ALA A 28 -4.02 -3.21 2.07
C ALA A 28 -3.71 -3.61 3.52
N SER A 29 -2.83 -4.61 3.73
CA SER A 29 -2.37 -5.01 5.05
C SER A 29 -1.63 -3.88 5.77
N LYS A 30 -0.65 -3.23 5.12
CA LYS A 30 0.09 -2.11 5.74
C LYS A 30 -0.81 -0.92 6.07
N LEU A 31 -1.68 -0.52 5.15
CA LEU A 31 -2.62 0.58 5.39
C LEU A 31 -3.57 0.24 6.53
N SER A 32 -4.07 -1.00 6.60
CA SER A 32 -4.94 -1.42 7.70
C SER A 32 -4.23 -1.34 9.05
N SER A 33 -2.97 -1.76 9.12
CA SER A 33 -2.16 -1.66 10.33
C SER A 33 -1.82 -0.21 10.71
N MET A 34 -1.57 0.66 9.73
CA MET A 34 -1.23 2.06 9.97
C MET A 34 -2.43 2.90 10.44
N THR A 35 -3.61 2.66 9.88
CA THR A 35 -4.80 3.49 10.15
C THR A 35 -5.76 2.85 11.15
N GLY A 36 -5.55 1.58 11.52
CA GLY A 36 -6.45 0.80 12.35
C GLY A 36 -7.78 0.44 11.67
N GLU A 37 -7.91 0.68 10.37
CA GLU A 37 -9.13 0.39 9.61
C GLU A 37 -9.02 -0.93 8.85
N ASN A 38 -10.14 -1.60 8.59
CA ASN A 38 -10.15 -2.79 7.76
C ASN A 38 -10.14 -2.42 6.26
N ILE A 39 -8.96 -2.31 5.68
CA ILE A 39 -8.75 -1.97 4.27
C ILE A 39 -8.49 -3.26 3.50
N SER A 40 -9.42 -3.61 2.60
CA SER A 40 -9.25 -4.79 1.75
C SER A 40 -8.43 -4.51 0.49
N GLN A 41 -7.82 -5.57 -0.06
CA GLN A 41 -7.13 -5.51 -1.36
C GLN A 41 -8.03 -4.94 -2.47
N ALA A 42 -9.32 -5.25 -2.46
CA ALA A 42 -10.28 -4.76 -3.46
C ALA A 42 -10.45 -3.23 -3.38
N MET A 43 -10.43 -2.67 -2.17
CA MET A 43 -10.53 -1.22 -1.96
C MET A 43 -9.30 -0.50 -2.52
N VAL A 44 -8.10 -0.98 -2.20
CA VAL A 44 -6.84 -0.42 -2.74
C VAL A 44 -6.81 -0.53 -4.27
N ARG A 45 -7.23 -1.67 -4.83
CA ARG A 45 -7.29 -1.88 -6.29
C ARG A 45 -8.23 -0.89 -6.97
N ARG A 46 -9.41 -0.65 -6.39
CA ARG A 46 -10.37 0.34 -6.90
C ARG A 46 -9.77 1.74 -6.85
N GLN A 47 -9.16 2.10 -5.73
CA GLN A 47 -8.57 3.42 -5.56
C GLN A 47 -7.41 3.66 -6.53
N ARG A 48 -6.52 2.67 -6.68
CA ARG A 48 -5.44 2.70 -7.69
C ARG A 48 -5.98 2.93 -9.11
N ARG A 49 -7.04 2.21 -9.50
CA ARG A 49 -7.69 2.38 -10.82
C ARG A 49 -8.28 3.79 -10.97
N LYS A 50 -8.91 4.33 -9.93
CA LYS A 50 -9.45 5.70 -9.91
C LYS A 50 -8.35 6.75 -10.07
N LEU A 51 -7.16 6.51 -9.50
CA LEU A 51 -5.98 7.35 -9.67
C LEU A 51 -5.28 7.18 -11.03
N GLY A 52 -5.73 6.27 -11.89
CA GLY A 52 -5.14 6.03 -13.22
C GLY A 52 -3.79 5.30 -13.19
N ILE A 53 -3.37 4.75 -12.06
CA ILE A 53 -2.04 4.17 -11.90
C ILE A 53 -2.03 2.72 -12.42
N LYS A 54 -1.30 2.50 -13.51
CA LYS A 54 -1.13 1.16 -14.12
C LYS A 54 -0.03 0.39 -13.38
N LYS A 55 -0.33 -0.87 -13.05
CA LYS A 55 0.66 -1.80 -12.49
C LYS A 55 1.46 -2.45 -13.62
N ALA A 56 2.71 -2.82 -13.36
CA ALA A 56 3.50 -3.65 -14.27
C ALA A 56 2.73 -4.94 -14.64
N LYS A 57 2.74 -5.28 -15.93
CA LYS A 57 2.07 -6.46 -16.46
C LYS A 57 2.84 -7.72 -16.05
N GLY A 58 2.13 -8.77 -15.67
CA GLY A 58 2.72 -10.08 -15.36
C GLY A 58 2.47 -10.54 -13.93
N ARG A 59 2.84 -11.80 -13.66
CA ARG A 59 2.81 -12.38 -12.31
C ARG A 59 3.96 -11.77 -11.49
N PRO A 60 3.73 -11.30 -10.26
CA PRO A 60 4.82 -10.88 -9.39
C PRO A 60 5.84 -12.01 -9.19
N PRO A 61 7.15 -11.72 -9.19
CA PRO A 61 8.15 -12.73 -8.88
C PRO A 61 7.92 -13.28 -7.47
N LYS A 62 8.10 -14.60 -7.30
CA LYS A 62 7.85 -15.30 -6.02
C LYS A 62 8.82 -14.84 -4.92
N ASN A 63 10.03 -14.45 -5.31
CA ASN A 63 11.05 -13.93 -4.40
C ASN A 63 11.09 -12.42 -4.57
N LYS A 64 10.32 -11.71 -3.75
CA LYS A 64 10.42 -10.26 -3.63
C LYS A 64 11.18 -9.96 -2.35
N VAL A 65 12.43 -9.51 -2.49
CA VAL A 65 13.15 -8.93 -1.35
C VAL A 65 12.43 -7.63 -1.03
N VAL A 66 11.66 -7.64 0.05
CA VAL A 66 11.06 -6.42 0.59
C VAL A 66 12.14 -5.80 1.46
N GLU A 67 12.90 -4.84 0.90
CA GLU A 67 13.79 -4.01 1.70
C GLU A 67 12.93 -3.15 2.63
N ASN A 68 12.76 -3.64 3.86
CA ASN A 68 12.24 -2.84 4.95
C ASN A 68 13.35 -1.87 5.36
N ASN A 69 13.33 -0.66 4.82
CA ASN A 69 14.05 0.45 5.43
C ASN A 69 13.33 0.83 6.72
N GLU A 70 13.50 0.02 7.76
CA GLU A 70 13.24 0.42 9.14
C GLU A 70 14.36 1.37 9.54
N GLY A 71 13.97 2.53 10.08
CA GLY A 71 14.86 3.63 10.39
C GLY A 71 16.04 3.20 11.25
N SER A 72 17.20 3.73 10.89
CA SER A 72 18.41 3.75 11.69
C SER A 72 18.16 4.51 13.01
N ASP A 73 17.84 3.80 14.07
CA ASP A 73 18.02 4.32 15.43
C ASP A 73 19.50 4.14 15.81
N ILE A 74 20.31 5.13 15.43
CA ILE A 74 21.62 5.34 16.04
C ILE A 74 21.37 5.87 17.46
N VAL A 75 21.72 5.09 18.47
CA VAL A 75 22.15 5.64 19.76
C VAL A 75 23.46 4.95 20.14
N ASN A 76 24.57 5.63 19.83
CA ASN A 76 25.85 5.38 20.48
C ASN A 76 25.68 5.64 21.98
N ILE A 77 26.04 4.66 22.82
CA ILE A 77 26.45 4.87 24.21
C ILE A 77 27.90 4.44 24.31
#